data_AF-A0A5C1ARJ6-F1
#
_entry.id   AF-A0A5C1ARJ6-F1
#
_cell.length_a   1.000
_cell.length_b   1.000
_cell.length_c   1.000
_cell.angle_alpha   90.00
_cell.angle_beta   90.00
_cell.angle_gamma   90.00
#
_symmetry.space_group_name_H-M   'P 1'
#
loop_
_entity.id
_entity.type
_entity.pdbx_description
1 polymer ?
#
loop_
_entity_poly.entity_id
_entity_poly.type
_entity_poly.pdbx_seq_one_letter_code
_entity_poly.pdbx_strand_id
1 'polypeptide(L)'
;MLRLRSSLEIDGDSMSLAVQLRSAATAADDLYAIARRFVRRGTPIELPVSDSPRLRRELADALRRAGYVRDRDTIGEEVETWRADRAATKPRARQLV
;
A
#
# COMPACT_ATOMS: atom_id res chain seq x y z
N MET A 1 12.83 -8.53 15.47
CA MET A 1 11.68 -7.60 15.59
C MET A 1 11.85 -6.53 14.52
N LEU A 2 10.99 -6.52 13.50
CA LEU A 2 11.15 -5.67 12.31
C LEU A 2 10.21 -4.46 12.40
N ARG A 3 10.70 -3.29 11.98
CA ARG A 3 9.99 -2.01 12.11
C ARG A 3 9.88 -1.36 10.73
N LEU A 4 8.69 -1.35 10.16
CA LEU A 4 8.36 -0.43 9.06
C LEU A 4 8.30 1.00 9.59
N ARG A 5 8.82 1.93 8.80
CA ARG A 5 8.61 3.37 9.02
C ARG A 5 7.69 3.86 7.92
N SER A 6 6.51 4.30 8.31
CA SER A 6 5.57 4.96 7.41
C SER A 6 5.64 6.48 7.65
N SER A 7 5.82 7.26 6.60
CA SER A 7 5.67 8.71 6.62
C SER A 7 4.37 9.07 5.89
N LEU A 8 3.60 9.99 6.46
CA LEU A 8 2.44 10.56 5.77
C LEU A 8 2.92 11.85 5.11
N GLU A 9 2.88 11.89 3.79
CA GLU A 9 3.28 13.06 3.02
C GLU A 9 2.03 13.80 2.55
N ILE A 10 2.05 15.11 2.74
CA ILE A 10 0.97 16.01 2.33
C ILE A 10 1.62 16.99 1.35
N ASP A 11 1.32 16.82 0.07
CA ASP A 11 1.77 17.71 -1.00
C ASP A 11 0.56 18.44 -1.59
N GLY A 12 0.45 19.74 -1.29
CA GLY A 12 -0.71 20.56 -1.66
C GLY A 12 -2.04 19.95 -1.18
N ASP A 13 -2.92 19.63 -2.13
CA ASP A 13 -4.22 18.98 -1.91
C ASP A 13 -4.15 17.43 -1.87
N SER A 14 -2.97 16.84 -2.04
CA SER A 14 -2.78 15.38 -2.13
C SER A 14 -2.11 14.83 -0.87
N MET A 15 -2.62 13.70 -0.38
CA MET A 15 -2.07 12.97 0.77
C MET A 15 -1.67 11.57 0.34
N SER A 16 -0.40 11.21 0.47
CA SER A 16 0.15 9.88 0.18
C SER A 16 0.84 9.27 1.40
N LEU A 17 0.93 7.94 1.42
CA LEU A 17 1.64 7.20 2.45
C LEU A 17 2.93 6.61 1.89
N ALA A 18 4.07 7.17 2.27
CA ALA A 18 5.38 6.66 1.90
C ALA A 18 5.81 5.55 2.87
N VAL A 19 6.18 4.38 2.33
CA VAL A 19 6.58 3.21 3.12
C VAL A 19 8.06 2.90 2.92
N GLN A 20 8.85 2.89 4.00
CA GLN A 20 10.25 2.47 3.96
C GLN A 20 10.43 1.04 4.47
N LEU A 21 11.00 0.18 3.62
CA LEU A 21 11.29 -1.23 3.91
C LEU A 21 12.65 -1.34 4.60
N ARG A 22 12.68 -1.67 5.90
CA ARG A 22 13.95 -1.79 6.66
C ARG A 22 14.46 -3.23 6.80
N SER A 23 13.60 -4.24 6.69
CA SER A 23 14.03 -5.62 6.44
C SER A 23 12.86 -6.53 6.03
N ALA A 24 13.20 -7.59 5.30
CA ALA A 24 12.29 -8.38 4.47
C ALA A 24 11.36 -9.34 5.23
N ALA A 25 11.73 -9.82 6.43
CA ALA A 25 11.10 -11.04 6.97
C ALA A 25 9.64 -10.89 7.43
N THR A 26 9.13 -9.68 7.65
CA THR A 26 7.70 -9.42 8.00
C THR A 26 7.09 -8.24 7.23
N ALA A 27 7.81 -7.69 6.25
CA ALA A 27 7.42 -6.43 5.63
C ALA A 27 6.05 -6.50 4.92
N ALA A 28 5.68 -7.66 4.38
CA ALA A 28 4.41 -7.86 3.68
C ALA A 28 3.20 -7.86 4.64
N ASP A 29 3.30 -8.48 5.81
CA ASP A 29 2.19 -8.55 6.77
C ASP A 29 1.92 -7.19 7.42
N ASP A 30 2.99 -6.49 7.78
CA ASP A 30 2.90 -5.14 8.32
C ASP A 30 2.39 -4.14 7.26
N LEU A 31 2.86 -4.24 6.01
CA LEU A 31 2.34 -3.44 4.90
C LEU A 31 0.86 -3.72 4.67
N TYR A 32 0.42 -4.98 4.71
CA TYR A 32 -0.98 -5.34 4.61
C TYR A 32 -1.81 -4.69 5.73
N ALA A 33 -1.36 -4.76 6.98
CA ALA A 33 -2.07 -4.18 8.12
C ALA A 33 -2.22 -2.65 7.98
N ILE A 34 -1.15 -1.97 7.56
CA ILE A 34 -1.15 -0.52 7.30
C ILE A 34 -2.09 -0.20 6.13
N ALA A 35 -1.91 -0.84 4.98
CA ALA A 35 -2.71 -0.61 3.78
C ALA A 35 -4.20 -0.83 4.07
N ARG A 36 -4.54 -1.87 4.83
CA ARG A 36 -5.93 -2.16 5.19
C ARG A 36 -6.59 -1.05 6.02
N ARG A 37 -5.81 -0.31 6.83
CA ARG A 37 -6.30 0.84 7.60
C ARG A 37 -6.57 2.05 6.71
N PHE A 38 -5.75 2.26 5.68
CA PHE A 38 -5.81 3.43 4.81
C PHE A 38 -6.68 3.25 3.55
N VAL A 39 -6.98 2.01 3.14
CA VAL A 39 -7.79 1.73 1.94
C VAL A 39 -9.15 2.42 2.00
N ARG A 40 -9.78 2.53 3.17
CA ARG A 40 -11.08 3.19 3.35
C ARG A 40 -11.04 4.70 3.11
N ARG A 41 -9.87 5.31 3.27
CA ARG A 41 -9.64 6.74 3.04
C ARG A 41 -9.25 7.04 1.60
N GLY A 42 -9.06 6.01 0.78
CA GLY A 42 -8.58 6.18 -0.59
C GLY A 42 -7.13 6.65 -0.69
N THR A 43 -6.38 6.64 0.41
CA THR A 43 -5.01 7.17 0.47
C THR A 43 -4.09 6.31 -0.41
N PRO A 44 -3.42 6.91 -1.42
CA PRO A 44 -2.38 6.24 -2.20
C PRO A 44 -1.19 5.83 -1.32
N ILE A 45 -0.54 4.73 -1.71
CA ILE A 45 0.68 4.22 -1.06
C ILE A 45 1.81 4.30 -2.06
N GLU A 46 2.92 4.88 -1.64
CA GLU A 46 4.17 4.94 -2.39
C GLU A 46 5.11 3.87 -1.83
N LEU A 47 5.38 2.87 -2.65
CA LEU A 47 6.19 1.71 -2.27
C LEU A 47 7.49 1.70 -3.07
N PRO A 48 8.66 1.79 -2.41
CA PRO A 48 9.94 1.64 -3.09
C PRO A 48 10.07 0.24 -3.69
N VAL A 49 10.60 0.19 -4.91
CA VAL A 49 10.84 -1.06 -5.61
C VAL A 49 12.01 -1.79 -4.95
N SER A 50 11.74 -2.99 -4.44
CA SER A 50 12.81 -3.85 -3.92
C SER A 50 13.55 -4.58 -5.03
N ASP A 51 14.88 -4.62 -4.96
CA ASP A 51 15.74 -5.43 -5.84
C ASP A 51 15.47 -6.94 -5.73
N SER A 52 14.91 -7.40 -4.61
CA SER A 52 14.54 -8.81 -4.42
C SER A 52 13.21 -9.11 -5.15
N PRO A 53 13.21 -9.97 -6.19
CA PRO A 53 11.98 -10.29 -6.93
C PRO A 53 10.94 -11.00 -6.06
N ARG A 54 11.41 -11.78 -5.08
CA ARG A 54 10.54 -12.47 -4.12
C ARG A 54 9.83 -11.46 -3.20
N LEU A 55 10.59 -10.55 -2.59
CA LEU A 55 10.02 -9.53 -1.70
C LEU A 55 9.05 -8.61 -2.47
N ARG A 56 9.39 -8.24 -3.70
CA ARG A 56 8.53 -7.45 -4.59
C ARG A 56 7.17 -8.13 -4.82
N ARG A 57 7.15 -9.45 -5.02
CA ARG A 57 5.89 -10.22 -5.16
C ARG A 57 5.10 -10.24 -3.84
N GLU A 58 5.75 -10.53 -2.73
CA GLU A 58 5.11 -10.60 -1.41
C GLU A 58 4.45 -9.25 -1.02
N LEU A 59 5.12 -8.12 -1.27
CA LEU A 59 4.58 -6.78 -1.02
C LEU A 59 3.43 -6.42 -1.97
N ALA A 60 3.56 -6.75 -3.26
CA ALA A 60 2.50 -6.55 -4.24
C ALA A 60 1.24 -7.35 -3.86
N ASP A 61 1.41 -8.60 -3.43
CA ASP A 61 0.30 -9.45 -3.02
C ASP A 61 -0.34 -8.97 -1.72
N ALA A 62 0.44 -8.42 -0.78
CA ALA A 62 -0.10 -7.74 0.40
C ALA A 62 -1.00 -6.55 0.02
N LEU A 63 -0.55 -5.69 -0.88
CA LEU A 63 -1.33 -4.52 -1.32
C LEU A 63 -2.61 -4.92 -2.06
N ARG A 64 -2.53 -5.90 -2.96
CA ARG A 64 -3.71 -6.45 -3.65
C ARG A 64 -4.73 -7.01 -2.66
N ARG A 65 -4.29 -7.81 -1.69
CA ARG A 65 -5.17 -8.34 -0.62
C ARG A 65 -5.81 -7.22 0.21
N ALA A 66 -5.10 -6.11 0.43
CA ALA A 66 -5.63 -4.96 1.15
C ALA A 66 -6.70 -4.18 0.37
N GLY A 67 -6.78 -4.38 -0.96
CA GLY A 67 -7.70 -3.71 -1.87
C GLY A 67 -7.05 -2.59 -2.67
N TYR A 68 -5.75 -2.69 -2.95
CA TYR A 68 -5.02 -1.72 -3.77
C TYR A 68 -4.73 -2.29 -5.17
N VAL A 69 -4.70 -1.39 -6.14
CA VAL A 69 -4.28 -1.63 -7.51
C VAL A 69 -3.03 -0.80 -7.81
N ARG A 70 -2.11 -1.39 -8.58
CA ARG A 70 -0.89 -0.71 -8.98
C ARG A 70 -1.21 0.34 -10.03
N ASP A 71 -0.65 1.53 -9.87
CA ASP A 71 -0.69 2.57 -10.89
C ASP A 71 0.26 2.20 -12.04
N ARG A 72 -0.27 2.12 -13.26
CA ARG A 72 0.51 1.68 -14.43
C ARG A 72 1.56 2.71 -14.85
N ASP A 73 1.32 3.97 -14.52
CA ASP A 73 2.18 5.08 -14.91
C ASP A 73 3.48 5.13 -14.10
N THR A 74 3.55 4.38 -13.00
CA THR A 74 4.72 4.31 -12.09
C THR A 74 5.47 2.97 -12.18
N ILE A 75 5.10 2.09 -13.12
CA ILE A 75 5.75 0.79 -13.27
C ILE A 75 7.14 0.98 -13.87
N GLY A 76 8.18 0.57 -13.14
CA GLY A 76 9.58 0.67 -13.58
C GLY A 76 10.34 1.84 -12.94
N GLU A 77 9.64 2.72 -12.22
CA GLU A 77 10.23 3.76 -11.39
C GLU A 77 10.85 3.18 -10.11
N GLU A 78 11.70 3.96 -9.42
CA GLU A 78 12.27 3.58 -8.12
C GLU A 78 11.18 3.43 -7.03
N VAL A 79 10.05 4.11 -7.23
CA VAL A 79 8.88 4.08 -6.36
C VAL A 79 7.64 3.80 -7.20
N GLU A 80 6.90 2.75 -6.84
CA GLU A 80 5.62 2.42 -7.45
C GLU A 80 4.46 2.97 -6.59
N THR A 81 3.51 3.61 -7.25
CA THR A 81 2.29 4.10 -6.60
C THR A 81 1.19 3.05 -6.65
N TRP A 82 0.53 2.86 -5.53
CA TRP A 82 -0.60 1.96 -5.37
C TRP A 82 -1.82 2.73 -4.90
N ARG A 83 -2.92 2.62 -5.64
CA ARG A 83 -4.17 3.33 -5.34
C ARG A 83 -5.20 2.36 -4.79
N ALA A 84 -5.99 2.82 -3.82
CA ALA A 84 -7.11 2.02 -3.33
C ALA A 84 -8.11 1.78 -4.47
N ASP A 85 -8.52 0.53 -4.64
CA ASP A 85 -9.57 0.18 -5.58
C ASP A 85 -10.88 0.87 -5.14
N ARG A 86 -11.59 1.49 -6.09
CA ARG A 86 -12.92 2.09 -5.85
C ARG A 86 -13.91 1.09 -5.26
N ALA A 87 -13.76 -0.21 -5.53
CA ALA A 87 -14.58 -1.24 -4.90
C ALA A 87 -14.23 -1.44 -3.41
N ALA A 88 -12.96 -1.26 -3.04
CA ALA A 88 -12.46 -1.42 -1.69
C ALA A 88 -12.68 -0.19 -0.79
N THR A 89 -12.88 1.00 -1.39
CA THR A 89 -13.19 2.24 -0.68
C THR A 89 -14.67 2.38 -0.32
N LYS A 90 -15.58 1.66 -1.01
CA LYS A 90 -17.01 1.66 -0.68
C LYS A 90 -17.22 1.05 0.71
N PRO A 91 -17.98 1.70 1.61
CA PRO A 91 -18.43 1.04 2.81
C PRO A 91 -19.24 -0.19 2.39
N ARG A 92 -18.89 -1.38 2.90
CA ARG A 92 -19.79 -2.54 2.81
C ARG A 92 -21.11 -2.06 3.39
N ALA A 93 -22.13 -1.91 2.55
CA ALA A 93 -23.48 -1.64 3.01
C ALA A 93 -23.75 -2.71 4.08
N ARG A 94 -23.94 -2.26 5.33
CA ARG A 94 -24.48 -3.13 6.36
C ARG A 94 -25.82 -3.59 5.80
N GLN A 95 -25.92 -4.86 5.42
CA GLN A 95 -27.20 -5.52 5.33
C GLN A 95 -27.77 -5.44 6.76
N LEU A 96 -28.64 -4.44 6.97
CA LEU A 96 -29.53 -4.41 8.11
C LEU A 96 -30.48 -5.58 7.90
N VAL A 97 -30.26 -6.63 8.69
CA VAL A 97 -31.22 -7.71 8.92
C VAL A 97 -31.80 -7.47 10.29
#